data_AF-A0A351LGM7-F1
#
_entry.id   AF-A0A351LGM7-F1
#
_cell.length_a   1.000
_cell.length_b   1.000
_cell.length_c   1.000
_cell.angle_alpha   90.00
_cell.angle_beta   90.00
_cell.angle_gamma   90.00
#
_symmetry.space_group_name_H-M   'P 1'
#
loop_
_entity.id
_entity.type
_entity.pdbx_description
1 polymer ?
#
loop_
_entity_poly.entity_id
_entity_poly.type
_entity_poly.pdbx_seq_one_letter_code
_entity_poly.pdbx_strand_id
1 'polypeptide(L)'
;MQTEEPYWIDEAYADPRPVRDVWMVERNQRLQAIVYLTTKIFGFSSNDKILDWGGGNGLLVRILRDVGLDAYLLDKYATNYYAVGFEDNPSQDYSIITAFEVWEHLPHPIITFEEIFQRQPKIHLISTSLYSGQDDD
;
A
#
# COMPACT_ATOMS: atom_id res chain seq x y z
N MET A 1 -13.25 -15.49 -9.17
CA MET A 1 -12.82 -16.73 -8.49
C MET A 1 -11.51 -17.10 -9.16
N GLN A 2 -10.38 -17.06 -8.45
CA GLN A 2 -9.08 -17.33 -9.06
C GLN A 2 -8.97 -18.84 -9.27
N THR A 3 -8.93 -19.28 -10.52
CA THR A 3 -9.02 -20.70 -10.90
C THR A 3 -7.67 -21.32 -11.25
N GLU A 4 -6.60 -20.52 -11.34
CA GLU A 4 -5.26 -20.98 -11.73
C GLU A 4 -4.18 -20.40 -10.80
N GLU A 5 -3.05 -21.11 -10.69
CA GLU A 5 -1.87 -20.68 -9.95
C GLU A 5 -1.25 -19.44 -10.62
N PRO A 6 -0.88 -18.38 -9.86
CA PRO A 6 -0.46 -17.09 -10.40
C PRO A 6 0.98 -17.12 -10.92
N TYR A 7 1.16 -17.59 -12.16
CA TYR A 7 2.45 -17.68 -12.85
C TYR A 7 3.00 -16.32 -13.32
N TRP A 8 2.15 -15.29 -13.43
CA TRP A 8 2.51 -13.97 -13.93
C TRP A 8 3.22 -13.08 -12.89
N ILE A 9 3.31 -13.50 -11.62
CA ILE A 9 3.94 -12.70 -10.56
C ILE A 9 5.41 -12.47 -10.85
N ASP A 10 6.15 -13.53 -11.18
CA ASP A 10 7.58 -13.41 -11.44
C ASP A 10 7.86 -12.51 -12.64
N GLU A 11 6.98 -12.54 -13.65
CA GLU A 11 7.06 -11.66 -14.83
C GLU A 11 6.68 -10.21 -14.52
N ALA A 12 5.57 -9.99 -13.80
CA ALA A 12 5.07 -8.66 -13.46
C ALA A 12 6.04 -7.86 -12.57
N TYR A 13 6.82 -8.56 -11.74
CA TYR A 13 7.80 -7.94 -10.83
C TYR A 13 9.26 -8.10 -11.28
N ALA A 14 9.54 -8.70 -12.45
CA ALA A 14 10.89 -8.80 -12.99
C ALA A 14 11.48 -7.43 -13.41
N ASP A 15 10.62 -6.50 -13.83
CA ASP A 15 11.01 -5.11 -14.09
C ASP A 15 10.58 -4.22 -12.93
N PRO A 16 11.52 -3.66 -12.14
CA PRO A 16 11.19 -2.78 -11.02
C PRO A 16 10.62 -1.42 -11.46
N ARG A 17 10.60 -1.14 -12.77
CA ARG A 17 10.01 0.09 -13.31
C ARG A 17 8.49 -0.06 -13.35
N PRO A 18 7.72 0.88 -12.76
CA PRO A 18 6.28 0.89 -12.95
C PRO A 18 5.97 1.00 -14.44
N VAL A 19 5.15 0.08 -14.96
CA VAL A 19 4.70 0.01 -16.37
C VAL A 19 4.09 1.34 -16.86
N ARG A 20 3.71 2.22 -15.92
CA ARG A 20 3.19 3.57 -16.18
C ARG A 20 3.86 4.58 -15.22
N ASP A 21 4.87 5.30 -15.71
CA ASP A 21 5.50 6.43 -15.00
C ASP A 21 4.60 7.68 -14.94
N VAL A 22 3.52 7.69 -15.72
CA VAL A 22 2.58 8.80 -15.76
C VAL A 22 1.72 8.80 -14.48
N TRP A 23 1.61 9.95 -13.82
CA TRP A 23 0.78 10.21 -12.63
C TRP A 23 1.29 9.64 -11.31
N MET A 24 2.46 8.99 -11.24
CA MET A 24 2.96 8.43 -9.97
C MET A 24 2.97 9.48 -8.84
N VAL A 25 3.56 10.65 -9.07
CA VAL A 25 3.62 11.73 -8.06
C VAL A 25 2.23 12.26 -7.73
N GLU A 26 1.41 12.52 -8.75
CA GLU A 26 0.06 13.06 -8.58
C GLU A 26 -0.84 12.12 -7.77
N ARG A 27 -0.82 10.82 -8.09
CA ARG A 27 -1.53 9.77 -7.35
C ARG A 27 -1.12 9.78 -5.88
N ASN A 28 0.18 9.78 -5.62
CA ASN A 28 0.71 9.80 -4.24
C ASN A 28 0.31 11.08 -3.48
N GLN A 29 0.27 12.25 -4.13
CA GLN A 29 -0.23 13.48 -3.50
C GLN A 29 -1.72 13.41 -3.16
N ARG A 30 -2.54 12.85 -4.06
CA ARG A 30 -3.98 12.63 -3.79
C ARG A 30 -4.19 11.66 -2.62
N LEU A 31 -3.48 10.53 -2.62
CA LEU A 31 -3.54 9.55 -1.54
C LEU A 31 -3.05 10.15 -0.22
N GLN A 32 -1.98 10.94 -0.24
CA GLN A 32 -1.52 11.66 0.95
C GLN A 32 -2.60 12.56 1.53
N ALA A 33 -3.32 13.32 0.70
CA ALA A 33 -4.42 14.17 1.17
C ALA A 33 -5.54 13.34 1.82
N ILE A 34 -5.91 12.19 1.23
CA ILE A 34 -6.91 11.27 1.78
C ILE A 34 -6.48 10.73 3.14
N VAL A 35 -5.25 10.24 3.25
CA VAL A 35 -4.72 9.68 4.51
C VAL A 35 -4.64 10.77 5.57
N TYR A 36 -4.10 11.94 5.23
CA TYR A 36 -4.00 13.07 6.14
C TYR A 36 -5.39 13.51 6.65
N LEU A 37 -6.36 13.70 5.77
CA LEU A 37 -7.72 14.06 6.18
C LEU A 37 -8.37 12.97 7.04
N THR A 38 -8.14 11.70 6.73
CA THR A 38 -8.58 10.58 7.58
C THR A 38 -8.00 10.73 8.99
N THR A 39 -6.70 11.04 9.13
CA THR A 39 -6.11 11.26 10.46
C THR A 39 -6.81 12.37 11.23
N LYS A 40 -7.19 13.47 10.54
CA LYS A 40 -7.86 14.61 11.17
C LYS A 40 -9.30 14.31 11.55
N ILE A 41 -10.06 13.65 10.67
CA ILE A 41 -11.48 13.36 10.87
C ILE A 41 -11.67 12.40 12.06
N PHE A 42 -10.80 11.39 12.19
CA PHE A 42 -10.90 10.39 13.25
C PHE A 42 -10.07 10.72 14.49
N GLY A 43 -9.45 11.91 14.56
CA GLY A 43 -8.75 12.38 15.76
C GLY A 43 -7.43 11.68 16.04
N PHE A 44 -6.76 11.13 15.02
CA PHE A 44 -5.43 10.54 15.15
C PHE A 44 -4.37 11.63 15.34
N SER A 45 -3.38 11.30 16.15
CA SER A 45 -2.25 12.14 16.52
C SER A 45 -0.97 11.71 15.80
N SER A 46 0.12 12.45 16.01
CA SER A 46 1.45 12.06 15.51
C SER A 46 2.01 10.78 16.15
N ASN A 47 1.39 10.27 17.22
CA ASN A 47 1.77 9.01 17.86
C ASN A 47 1.06 7.80 17.23
N ASP A 48 0.03 8.04 16.42
CA ASP A 48 -0.71 6.99 15.75
C ASP A 48 -0.02 6.63 14.44
N LYS A 49 0.59 5.43 14.43
CA LYS A 49 1.43 4.97 13.32
C LYS A 49 0.60 4.48 12.15
N ILE A 50 1.13 4.71 10.96
CA ILE A 50 0.51 4.31 9.69
C ILE A 50 1.44 3.29 9.01
N LEU A 51 0.89 2.19 8.54
CA LEU A 51 1.60 1.26 7.66
C LEU A 51 1.01 1.33 6.27
N ASP A 52 1.85 1.59 5.28
CA ASP A 52 1.51 1.46 3.87
C ASP A 52 1.89 0.06 3.38
N TRP A 53 0.88 -0.80 3.26
CA TRP A 53 1.01 -2.17 2.82
C TRP A 53 0.95 -2.24 1.29
N GLY A 54 1.97 -2.85 0.67
CA GLY A 54 2.16 -2.81 -0.77
C GLY A 54 2.50 -1.41 -1.28
N GLY A 55 3.21 -0.60 -0.46
CA GLY A 55 3.47 0.82 -0.75
C GLY A 55 4.52 1.08 -1.84
N GLY A 56 4.98 0.05 -2.56
CA GLY A 56 5.93 0.14 -3.65
C GLY A 56 7.28 0.68 -3.20
N ASN A 57 7.80 1.66 -3.93
CA ASN A 57 9.11 2.27 -3.66
C ASN A 57 9.15 3.22 -2.44
N GLY A 58 8.04 3.35 -1.71
CA GLY A 58 7.95 4.17 -0.50
C GLY A 58 7.70 5.65 -0.73
N LEU A 59 7.34 6.08 -1.95
CA LEU A 59 7.07 7.49 -2.23
C LEU A 59 5.91 8.04 -1.38
N LEU A 60 4.81 7.30 -1.24
CA LEU A 60 3.68 7.72 -0.40
C LEU A 60 4.14 7.95 1.04
N VAL A 61 4.81 6.96 1.61
CA VAL A 61 5.35 7.00 2.97
C VAL A 61 6.25 8.22 3.17
N ARG A 62 7.14 8.52 2.21
CA ARG A 62 7.97 9.73 2.27
C ARG A 62 7.11 11.00 2.37
N ILE A 63 6.12 11.15 1.51
CA ILE A 63 5.26 12.35 1.50
C ILE A 63 4.42 12.44 2.78
N LEU A 64 3.90 11.32 3.29
CA LEU A 64 3.18 11.27 4.58
C LEU A 64 4.05 11.76 5.74
N ARG A 65 5.33 11.35 5.75
CA ARG A 65 6.29 11.78 6.77
C ARG A 65 6.66 13.26 6.63
N ASP A 66 6.77 13.77 5.42
CA ASP A 66 7.05 15.20 5.17
C ASP A 66 5.93 16.11 5.70
N VAL A 67 4.69 15.61 5.80
CA VAL A 67 3.56 16.33 6.44
C VAL A 67 3.37 16.00 7.93
N GLY A 68 4.32 15.30 8.54
CA GLY A 68 4.37 15.05 9.98
C GLY A 68 3.59 13.82 10.48
N LEU A 69 3.20 12.90 9.58
CA LEU A 69 2.60 11.62 9.98
C LEU A 69 3.69 10.57 10.22
N ASP A 70 3.50 9.70 11.21
CA ASP A 70 4.45 8.62 11.50
C ASP A 70 4.12 7.38 10.66
N ALA A 71 4.56 7.41 9.41
CA ALA A 71 4.28 6.37 8.41
C ALA A 71 5.46 5.43 8.16
N TYR A 72 5.14 4.18 7.85
CA TYR A 72 6.05 3.06 7.60
C TYR A 72 5.65 2.31 6.33
N LEU A 73 6.58 1.58 5.73
CA LEU A 73 6.42 0.86 4.47
C LEU A 73 6.53 -0.65 4.66
N LEU A 74 5.57 -1.40 4.11
CA LEU A 74 5.74 -2.82 3.81
C LEU A 74 5.52 -3.04 2.33
N ASP A 75 6.52 -3.56 1.62
CA ASP A 75 6.34 -4.08 0.26
C ASP A 75 7.21 -5.32 0.08
N LYS A 76 6.63 -6.39 -0.48
CA LYS A 76 7.30 -7.68 -0.67
C LYS A 76 8.12 -7.72 -1.97
N TYR A 77 7.77 -6.88 -2.95
CA TYR A 77 8.25 -7.00 -4.32
C TYR A 77 9.05 -5.77 -4.77
N ALA A 78 8.71 -4.58 -4.28
CA ALA A 78 9.37 -3.34 -4.64
C ALA A 78 10.54 -3.00 -3.71
N THR A 79 11.60 -2.43 -4.28
CA THR A 79 12.71 -1.88 -3.50
C THR A 79 12.30 -0.54 -2.89
N ASN A 80 12.50 -0.37 -1.57
CA ASN A 80 12.30 0.90 -0.88
C ASN A 80 13.40 1.91 -1.27
N TYR A 81 13.03 2.95 -2.01
CA TYR A 81 13.95 4.03 -2.40
C TYR A 81 13.75 5.30 -1.57
N TYR A 82 12.52 5.59 -1.15
CA TYR A 82 12.18 6.89 -0.58
C TYR A 82 11.96 6.88 0.94
N ALA A 83 11.60 5.74 1.52
CA ALA A 83 11.28 5.58 2.93
C ALA A 83 12.32 4.72 3.68
N VAL A 84 13.59 4.76 3.26
CA VAL A 84 14.66 3.95 3.85
C VAL A 84 14.77 4.21 5.36
N GLY A 85 14.78 3.12 6.16
CA GLY A 85 14.80 3.17 7.62
C GLY A 85 13.41 3.30 8.26
N PHE A 86 12.35 3.30 7.45
CA PHE A 86 10.95 3.31 7.87
C PHE A 86 10.20 2.09 7.34
N GLU A 87 10.88 0.95 7.25
CA GLU A 87 10.27 -0.34 6.91
C GLU A 87 9.38 -0.86 8.06
N ASP A 88 8.45 -1.74 7.73
CA ASP A 88 7.62 -2.43 8.72
C ASP A 88 8.46 -3.14 9.78
N ASN A 89 8.08 -2.94 11.04
CA ASN A 89 8.49 -3.79 12.13
C ASN A 89 7.31 -4.67 12.55
N PRO A 90 7.38 -6.00 12.37
CA PRO A 90 6.27 -6.88 12.72
C PRO A 90 5.85 -6.83 14.20
N SER A 91 6.73 -6.39 15.10
CA SER A 91 6.43 -6.23 16.53
C SER A 91 5.75 -4.89 16.86
N GLN A 92 5.48 -4.06 15.86
CA GLN A 92 4.89 -2.74 16.01
C GLN A 92 3.41 -2.76 15.65
N ASP A 93 2.60 -2.08 16.47
CA ASP A 93 1.20 -1.84 16.18
C ASP A 93 1.03 -0.58 15.32
N TYR A 94 0.12 -0.67 14.35
CA TYR A 94 -0.26 0.44 13.48
C TYR A 94 -1.73 0.78 13.69
N SER A 95 -2.04 2.06 13.87
CA SER A 95 -3.41 2.51 14.03
C SER A 95 -4.16 2.57 12.70
N ILE A 96 -3.43 2.80 11.61
CA ILE A 96 -3.98 2.87 10.25
C ILE A 96 -3.13 1.96 9.35
N ILE A 97 -3.79 1.15 8.53
CA ILE A 97 -3.15 0.44 7.42
C ILE A 97 -3.74 0.95 6.11
N THR A 98 -2.88 1.40 5.19
CA THR A 98 -3.25 1.69 3.79
C THR A 98 -2.87 0.52 2.90
N ALA A 99 -3.71 0.21 1.92
CA ALA A 99 -3.44 -0.78 0.88
C ALA A 99 -4.10 -0.31 -0.43
N PHE A 100 -3.42 0.58 -1.15
CA PHE A 100 -3.93 1.20 -2.37
C PHE A 100 -3.46 0.44 -3.61
N GLU A 101 -4.40 -0.03 -4.43
CA GLU A 101 -4.15 -0.84 -5.63
C GLU A 101 -3.38 -2.15 -5.34
N VAL A 102 -3.67 -2.77 -4.19
CA VAL A 102 -2.99 -4.00 -3.75
C VAL A 102 -3.91 -5.21 -3.85
N TRP A 103 -5.17 -5.06 -3.44
CA TRP A 103 -6.07 -6.19 -3.18
C TRP A 103 -6.39 -6.97 -4.47
N GLU A 104 -6.47 -6.28 -5.60
CA GLU A 104 -6.68 -6.85 -6.93
C GLU A 104 -5.50 -7.68 -7.46
N HIS A 105 -4.31 -7.50 -6.88
CA HIS A 105 -3.07 -8.16 -7.31
C HIS A 105 -2.65 -9.30 -6.37
N LEU A 106 -3.45 -9.60 -5.35
CA LEU A 106 -3.10 -10.63 -4.37
C LEU A 106 -3.21 -12.04 -4.97
N PRO A 107 -2.12 -12.83 -5.01
CA PRO A 107 -2.16 -14.21 -5.51
C PRO A 107 -3.06 -15.11 -4.68
N HIS A 108 -3.05 -14.91 -3.36
CA HIS A 108 -3.83 -15.69 -2.41
C HIS A 108 -4.51 -14.72 -1.43
N PRO A 109 -5.61 -14.06 -1.83
CA PRO A 109 -6.20 -12.96 -1.08
C PRO A 109 -6.54 -13.30 0.37
N ILE A 110 -7.05 -14.50 0.63
CA ILE A 110 -7.43 -14.94 1.98
C ILE A 110 -6.23 -14.91 2.93
N ILE A 111 -5.07 -15.41 2.49
CA ILE A 111 -3.86 -15.47 3.32
C ILE A 111 -3.39 -14.05 3.64
N THR A 112 -3.30 -13.17 2.64
CA THR A 112 -2.84 -11.80 2.86
C THR A 112 -3.85 -10.98 3.67
N PHE A 113 -5.16 -11.23 3.51
CA PHE A 113 -6.16 -10.61 4.36
C PHE A 113 -6.01 -11.05 5.82
N GLU A 114 -5.79 -12.34 6.07
CA GLU A 114 -5.49 -12.82 7.42
C GLU A 114 -4.27 -12.11 8.01
N GLU A 115 -3.18 -11.96 7.26
CA GLU A 115 -1.98 -11.23 7.70
C GLU A 115 -2.28 -9.76 8.04
N ILE A 116 -3.01 -9.06 7.16
CA ILE A 116 -3.37 -7.65 7.34
C ILE A 116 -4.31 -7.46 8.53
N PHE A 117 -5.35 -8.28 8.66
CA PHE A 117 -6.35 -8.15 9.73
C PHE A 117 -5.80 -8.62 11.09
N GLN A 118 -4.84 -9.54 11.12
CA GLN A 118 -4.13 -9.91 12.35
C GLN A 118 -3.38 -8.73 12.96
N ARG A 119 -3.02 -7.69 12.17
CA ARG A 119 -2.43 -6.45 12.68
C ARG A 119 -3.41 -5.58 13.48
N GLN A 120 -4.71 -5.86 13.40
CA GLN A 120 -5.78 -5.19 14.16
C GLN A 120 -5.71 -3.64 14.17
N PRO A 121 -5.52 -2.96 13.02
CA PRO A 121 -5.54 -1.51 13.02
C PRO A 121 -6.96 -1.00 13.31
N LYS A 122 -7.05 0.25 13.74
CA LYS A 122 -8.34 0.93 13.96
C LYS A 122 -9.02 1.27 12.63
N ILE A 123 -8.24 1.55 11.57
CA ILE A 123 -8.73 1.85 10.23
C ILE A 123 -7.90 1.12 9.17
N HIS A 124 -8.59 0.50 8.21
CA HIS A 124 -8.02 0.08 6.94
C HIS A 124 -8.53 1.03 5.84
N LEU A 125 -7.61 1.67 5.11
CA LEU A 125 -7.92 2.45 3.91
C LEU A 125 -7.48 1.66 2.69
N ILE A 126 -8.42 1.38 1.79
CA ILE A 126 -8.16 0.59 0.59
C ILE A 126 -8.68 1.34 -0.63
N SER A 127 -8.01 1.14 -1.75
CA SER A 127 -8.54 1.46 -3.07
C SER A 127 -8.18 0.33 -4.01
N THR A 128 -9.02 0.09 -5.00
CA THR A 128 -8.70 -0.82 -6.10
C THR A 128 -9.03 -0.12 -7.40
N SER A 129 -8.29 -0.42 -8.46
CA SER A 129 -8.66 -0.02 -9.81
C SER A 129 -9.52 -1.12 -10.44
N LEU A 130 -10.56 -0.74 -11.19
CA LEU A 130 -11.31 -1.69 -12.00
C LEU A 130 -10.44 -2.14 -13.17
N TYR A 131 -10.24 -3.44 -13.32
CA TYR A 131 -9.64 -3.99 -14.53
C TYR A 131 -10.66 -3.87 -15.66
N SER A 132 -10.42 -2.97 -16.63
CA SER A 132 -11.20 -2.88 -17.86
C SER A 132 -10.37 -3.42 -19.03
N GLY A 133 -10.71 -4.61 -19.51
CA GLY A 133 -10.01 -5.30 -20.61
C GLY A 133 -10.21 -6.81 -20.64
N GLN A 134 -11.36 -7.31 -20.16
CA GLN A 134 -11.70 -8.73 -20.16
C GLN A 134 -12.75 -9.08 -21.22
N ASP A 135 -12.89 -8.22 -22.24
CA ASP A 135 -13.66 -8.51 -23.44
C ASP A 135 -12.66 -8.78 -24.58
N ASP A 136 -12.75 -10.01 -25.10
CA ASP A 136 -12.16 -10.60 -26.31
C ASP A 136 -10.64 -10.90 -26.31
N ASP A 137 -10.31 -12.08 -25.77
CA ASP A 137 -9.46 -13.09 -26.45
C ASP A 137 -10.04 -14.50 -26.23
#